data_AF-A0A6L5K3G1-F1
#
_entry.id   AF-A0A6L5K3G1-F1
#
_cell.length_a   1.000
_cell.length_b   1.000
_cell.length_c   1.000
_cell.angle_alpha   90.00
_cell.angle_beta   90.00
_cell.angle_gamma   90.00
#
_symmetry.space_group_name_H-M   'P 1'
#
loop_
_entity.id
_entity.type
_entity.pdbx_description
1 polymer ?
#
loop_
_entity_poly.entity_id
_entity_poly.type
_entity_poly.pdbx_seq_one_letter_code
_entity_poly.pdbx_strand_id
1 'polypeptide(L)'
;MRHKNNILSNLCFLMFLIFLGCILLCCKGENTGKVNPFEIHTGIEIDFVDGVPIFPWARPVVILQGSDYEMGYQYAHQLTQIFGAWILELNEVEFSEGQLEALKGYKWYITRHAPEMIDFFRGMAQGAKDAGVSLTYEHVLAQFCLGVKNGEYLETPSDQPGYPEGGEDLEKCGSCAAWGTATKDGKVITAGSSDGNDHFNVTIICFPDEGNAYIHSPYYAVGPWVSAGGHSGMNDKGLVYVHHGVTQTAQSMGKKPRYGIQSDIAIRH
;
A
#
# COMPACT_ATOMS: atom_id res chain seq x y z
N MET A 1 -37.42 -6.45 -20.85
CA MET A 1 -36.04 -5.92 -20.64
C MET A 1 -35.40 -6.38 -19.31
N ARG A 2 -35.65 -7.61 -18.83
CA ARG A 2 -35.04 -8.12 -17.57
C ARG A 2 -33.94 -9.19 -17.77
N HIS A 3 -33.61 -9.55 -19.01
CA HIS A 3 -32.66 -10.64 -19.30
C HIS A 3 -31.22 -10.21 -19.62
N LYS A 4 -30.93 -8.91 -19.75
CA LYS A 4 -29.58 -8.43 -20.12
C LYS A 4 -28.64 -8.13 -18.93
N ASN A 5 -29.17 -8.07 -17.70
CA ASN A 5 -28.36 -7.69 -16.53
C ASN A 5 -27.54 -8.84 -15.92
N ASN A 6 -27.89 -10.11 -16.19
CA ASN A 6 -27.09 -11.25 -15.71
C ASN A 6 -25.82 -11.49 -16.55
N ILE A 7 -25.75 -10.94 -17.76
CA ILE A 7 -24.58 -11.15 -18.65
C ILE A 7 -23.39 -10.31 -18.18
N LEU A 8 -23.61 -9.09 -17.67
CA LEU A 8 -22.52 -8.22 -17.20
C LEU A 8 -21.93 -8.65 -15.85
N SER A 9 -22.74 -9.11 -14.89
CA SER A 9 -22.18 -9.62 -13.63
C SER A 9 -21.39 -10.91 -13.85
N ASN A 10 -21.87 -11.77 -14.75
CA ASN A 10 -21.15 -12.97 -15.16
C ASN A 10 -19.89 -12.63 -15.96
N LEU A 11 -19.87 -11.52 -16.72
CA LEU A 11 -18.66 -11.08 -17.42
C LEU A 11 -17.58 -10.54 -16.46
N CYS A 12 -17.96 -9.77 -15.43
CA CYS A 12 -16.99 -9.31 -14.43
C CYS A 12 -16.44 -10.47 -13.59
N PHE A 13 -17.29 -11.43 -13.21
CA PHE A 13 -16.84 -12.65 -12.52
C PHE A 13 -15.97 -13.52 -13.42
N LEU A 14 -16.30 -13.62 -14.71
CA LEU A 14 -15.50 -14.31 -15.71
C LEU A 14 -14.17 -13.60 -15.97
N MET A 15 -14.12 -12.27 -16.00
CA MET A 15 -12.88 -11.52 -16.12
C MET A 15 -12.01 -11.64 -14.86
N PHE A 16 -12.60 -11.68 -13.67
CA PHE A 16 -11.88 -11.96 -12.43
C PHE A 16 -11.31 -13.39 -12.45
N LEU A 17 -12.08 -14.38 -12.91
CA LEU A 17 -11.61 -15.76 -13.07
C LEU A 17 -10.57 -15.91 -14.20
N ILE A 18 -10.65 -15.13 -15.27
CA ILE A 18 -9.65 -15.10 -16.34
C ILE A 18 -8.36 -14.44 -15.82
N PHE A 19 -8.46 -13.37 -15.03
CA PHE A 19 -7.28 -12.74 -14.43
C PHE A 19 -6.60 -13.69 -13.44
N LEU A 20 -7.38 -14.36 -12.58
CA LEU A 20 -6.89 -15.41 -11.68
C LEU A 20 -6.34 -16.62 -12.45
N GLY A 21 -6.98 -16.98 -13.57
CA GLY A 21 -6.56 -18.05 -14.47
C GLY A 21 -5.27 -17.72 -15.22
N CYS A 22 -5.06 -16.48 -15.62
CA CYS A 22 -3.83 -16.02 -16.27
C CYS A 22 -2.65 -15.97 -15.30
N ILE A 23 -2.89 -15.60 -14.03
CA ILE A 23 -1.91 -15.73 -12.95
C ILE A 23 -1.52 -17.22 -12.78
N LEU A 24 -2.50 -18.13 -12.79
CA LEU A 24 -2.25 -19.58 -12.69
C LEU A 24 -1.59 -20.18 -13.96
N LEU A 25 -1.84 -19.63 -15.14
CA LEU A 25 -1.32 -20.15 -16.42
C LEU A 25 0.10 -19.68 -16.75
N CYS A 26 0.58 -18.57 -16.17
CA CYS A 26 2.00 -18.18 -16.26
C CYS A 26 2.91 -19.09 -15.43
N CYS A 27 2.37 -19.86 -14.49
CA CYS A 27 3.08 -20.87 -13.69
C CYS A 27 3.13 -22.24 -14.38
N LYS A 28 3.24 -22.33 -15.71
CA LYS A 28 3.47 -23.59 -16.43
C LYS A 28 4.91 -24.11 -16.26
N GLY A 29 5.30 -24.31 -15.01
CA GLY A 29 6.29 -25.29 -14.58
C GLY A 29 5.52 -26.39 -13.86
N GLU A 30 5.90 -27.64 -14.11
CA GLU A 30 5.17 -28.84 -13.73
C GLU A 30 4.79 -28.88 -12.23
N ASN A 31 3.56 -29.36 -11.97
CA ASN A 31 3.06 -29.80 -10.65
C ASN A 31 2.53 -28.72 -9.68
N THR A 32 1.49 -27.98 -10.06
CA THR A 32 0.79 -27.13 -9.09
C THR A 32 -0.43 -27.87 -8.51
N GLY A 33 -0.24 -28.55 -7.38
CA GLY A 33 -1.32 -28.65 -6.40
C GLY A 33 -1.94 -27.26 -6.19
N LYS A 34 -3.21 -27.17 -5.81
CA LYS A 34 -3.85 -25.87 -5.55
C LYS A 34 -2.99 -25.08 -4.57
N VAL A 35 -2.22 -24.10 -5.06
CA VAL A 35 -1.41 -23.22 -4.23
C VAL A 35 -2.42 -22.33 -3.52
N ASN A 36 -2.44 -22.39 -2.20
CA ASN A 36 -3.24 -21.47 -1.42
C ASN A 36 -2.56 -20.10 -1.52
N PRO A 37 -3.20 -19.06 -2.07
CA PRO A 37 -2.58 -17.74 -2.23
C PRO A 37 -2.22 -17.07 -0.90
N PHE A 38 -2.71 -17.59 0.22
CA PHE A 38 -2.39 -17.12 1.57
C PHE A 38 -1.26 -17.93 2.23
N GLU A 39 -0.76 -18.98 1.58
CA GLU A 39 0.29 -19.83 2.14
C GLU A 39 1.65 -19.14 1.99
N ILE A 40 2.28 -18.88 3.14
CA ILE A 40 3.62 -18.35 3.23
C ILE A 40 4.59 -19.50 2.91
N HIS A 41 5.22 -19.45 1.73
CA HIS A 41 6.26 -20.39 1.32
C HIS A 41 7.67 -19.82 1.52
N THR A 42 8.69 -20.66 1.35
CA THR A 42 10.09 -20.25 1.49
C THR A 42 10.73 -20.05 0.13
N GLY A 43 11.57 -19.01 0.00
CA GLY A 43 12.25 -18.67 -1.26
C GLY A 43 11.96 -17.25 -1.70
N ILE A 44 12.83 -16.69 -2.55
CA ILE A 44 12.64 -15.37 -3.13
C ILE A 44 12.00 -15.51 -4.52
N GLU A 45 10.98 -14.71 -4.83
CA GLU A 45 10.22 -14.83 -6.09
C GLU A 45 10.82 -14.02 -7.26
N ILE A 46 11.56 -12.94 -6.99
CA ILE A 46 12.23 -12.16 -8.04
C ILE A 46 13.63 -12.67 -8.37
N ASP A 47 14.06 -12.38 -9.60
CA ASP A 47 15.41 -12.70 -10.07
C ASP A 47 16.46 -11.71 -9.55
N PHE A 48 17.71 -12.18 -9.51
CA PHE A 48 18.88 -11.37 -9.22
C PHE A 48 19.95 -11.57 -10.28
N VAL A 49 20.61 -10.50 -10.70
CA VAL A 49 21.81 -10.55 -11.55
C VAL A 49 22.94 -9.88 -10.79
N ASP A 50 24.01 -10.62 -10.49
CA ASP A 50 25.15 -10.15 -9.72
C ASP A 50 24.78 -9.50 -8.36
N GLY A 51 23.73 -10.04 -7.70
CA GLY A 51 23.22 -9.54 -6.42
C GLY A 51 22.31 -8.31 -6.54
N VAL A 52 22.04 -7.83 -7.76
CA VAL A 52 21.10 -6.72 -8.02
C VAL A 52 19.70 -7.29 -8.29
N PRO A 53 18.65 -6.86 -7.57
CA PRO A 53 17.30 -7.32 -7.81
C PRO A 53 16.80 -6.86 -9.18
N ILE A 54 16.24 -7.78 -9.95
CA ILE A 54 15.63 -7.49 -11.24
C ILE A 54 14.14 -7.24 -11.02
N PHE A 55 13.66 -6.09 -11.47
CA PHE A 55 12.25 -5.78 -11.38
C PHE A 55 11.44 -6.79 -12.21
N PRO A 56 10.43 -7.44 -11.62
CA PRO A 56 9.68 -8.46 -12.33
C PRO A 56 8.89 -7.86 -13.50
N TRP A 57 8.73 -8.64 -14.56
CA TRP A 57 8.02 -8.21 -15.77
C TRP A 57 6.53 -7.92 -15.53
N ALA A 58 5.97 -8.46 -14.44
CA ALA A 58 4.64 -8.15 -13.94
C ALA A 58 4.74 -7.63 -12.51
N ARG A 59 3.87 -6.69 -12.15
CA ARG A 59 3.81 -6.16 -10.77
C ARG A 59 3.45 -7.29 -9.80
N PRO A 60 4.24 -7.53 -8.74
CA PRO A 60 3.90 -8.53 -7.73
C PRO A 60 2.57 -8.22 -7.04
N VAL A 61 1.94 -9.27 -6.53
CA VAL A 61 0.66 -9.16 -5.82
C VAL A 61 0.84 -9.68 -4.40
N VAL A 62 0.45 -8.86 -3.43
CA VAL A 62 0.37 -9.22 -2.02
C VAL A 62 -1.11 -9.45 -1.69
N ILE A 63 -1.44 -10.63 -1.18
CA ILE A 63 -2.82 -11.04 -0.89
C ILE A 63 -2.95 -11.28 0.61
N LEU A 64 -3.75 -10.45 1.29
CA LEU A 64 -3.89 -10.45 2.74
C LEU A 64 -5.29 -10.90 3.15
N GLN A 65 -5.41 -11.66 4.23
CA GLN A 65 -6.69 -12.06 4.79
C GLN A 65 -6.65 -12.17 6.32
N GLY A 66 -7.78 -11.93 6.97
CA GLY A 66 -7.99 -12.17 8.40
C GLY A 66 -8.14 -10.88 9.20
N SER A 67 -7.79 -10.93 10.48
CA SER A 67 -7.72 -9.75 11.34
C SER A 67 -6.66 -8.75 10.86
N ASP A 68 -6.75 -7.50 11.30
CA ASP A 68 -5.77 -6.46 10.94
C ASP A 68 -4.33 -6.88 11.28
N TYR A 69 -4.16 -7.52 12.44
CA TYR A 69 -2.88 -8.09 12.85
C TYR A 69 -2.37 -9.16 11.88
N GLU A 70 -3.22 -10.13 11.49
CA GLU A 70 -2.83 -11.20 10.56
C GLU A 70 -2.50 -10.66 9.18
N MET A 71 -3.27 -9.69 8.69
CA MET A 71 -2.97 -9.01 7.43
C MET A 71 -1.63 -8.26 7.48
N GLY A 72 -1.35 -7.57 8.58
CA GLY A 72 -0.05 -6.93 8.78
C GLY A 72 1.11 -7.94 8.80
N TYR A 73 0.92 -9.06 9.48
CA TYR A 73 1.90 -10.15 9.55
C TYR A 73 2.18 -10.75 8.16
N GLN A 74 1.12 -11.07 7.41
CA GLN A 74 1.22 -11.57 6.05
C GLN A 74 1.89 -10.57 5.12
N TYR A 75 1.62 -9.28 5.28
CA TYR A 75 2.22 -8.23 4.45
C TYR A 75 3.75 -8.25 4.55
N ALA A 76 4.30 -8.25 5.77
CA ALA A 76 5.74 -8.31 5.96
C ALA A 76 6.34 -9.60 5.37
N HIS A 77 5.72 -10.75 5.64
CA HIS A 77 6.19 -12.03 5.10
C HIS A 77 6.18 -12.08 3.57
N GLN A 78 5.09 -11.67 2.93
CA GLN A 78 4.99 -11.69 1.47
C GLN A 78 5.95 -10.73 0.81
N LEU A 79 6.25 -9.58 1.42
CA LEU A 79 7.32 -8.71 0.91
C LEU A 79 8.69 -9.40 0.95
N THR A 80 9.02 -10.10 2.04
CA THR A 80 10.28 -10.86 2.12
C THR A 80 10.33 -12.05 1.17
N GLN A 81 9.20 -12.67 0.86
CA GLN A 81 9.11 -13.72 -0.17
C GLN A 81 9.29 -13.15 -1.55
N ILE A 82 8.61 -12.05 -1.87
CA ILE A 82 8.68 -11.48 -3.21
C ILE A 82 10.09 -10.95 -3.46
N PHE A 83 10.58 -10.07 -2.59
CA PHE A 83 11.80 -9.30 -2.83
C PHE A 83 13.03 -9.87 -2.13
N GLY A 84 12.87 -10.58 -1.01
CA GLY A 84 13.94 -10.88 -0.05
C GLY A 84 13.93 -9.94 1.16
N ALA A 85 14.66 -10.30 2.21
CA ALA A 85 14.71 -9.54 3.48
C ALA A 85 15.12 -8.06 3.30
N TRP A 86 16.01 -7.78 2.33
CA TRP A 86 16.56 -6.45 2.08
C TRP A 86 15.50 -5.37 1.85
N ILE A 87 14.31 -5.73 1.34
CA ILE A 87 13.25 -4.74 1.10
C ILE A 87 12.79 -4.12 2.42
N LEU A 88 12.66 -4.92 3.49
CA LEU A 88 12.23 -4.44 4.79
C LEU A 88 13.38 -3.78 5.55
N GLU A 89 14.62 -4.23 5.34
CA GLU A 89 15.84 -3.65 5.91
C GLU A 89 16.02 -2.17 5.51
N LEU A 90 15.43 -1.73 4.39
CA LEU A 90 15.41 -0.30 4.01
C LEU A 90 14.73 0.61 5.06
N ASN A 91 13.92 0.05 5.96
CA ASN A 91 13.28 0.79 7.04
C ASN A 91 14.09 0.74 8.36
N GLU A 92 15.20 -0.01 8.43
CA GLU A 92 16.05 -0.10 9.63
C GLU A 92 16.93 1.14 9.73
N VAL A 93 16.47 2.12 10.52
CA VAL A 93 17.15 3.40 10.70
C VAL A 93 17.08 3.86 12.15
N GLU A 94 18.08 4.60 12.58
CA GLU A 94 18.07 5.23 13.90
C GLU A 94 17.20 6.49 13.87
N PHE A 95 16.36 6.65 14.90
CA PHE A 95 15.48 7.81 15.03
C PHE A 95 16.07 8.87 15.96
N SER A 96 15.91 10.14 15.59
CA SER A 96 16.18 11.26 16.48
C SER A 96 15.11 11.36 17.58
N GLU A 97 15.42 12.05 18.69
CA GLU A 97 14.45 12.27 19.78
C GLU A 97 13.18 12.98 19.27
N GLY A 98 13.33 13.93 18.34
CA GLY A 98 12.23 14.64 17.72
C GLY A 98 11.33 13.72 16.89
N GLN A 99 11.93 12.81 16.12
CA GLN A 99 11.19 11.80 15.36
C GLN A 99 10.44 10.83 16.28
N LEU A 100 11.08 10.35 17.34
CA LEU A 100 10.41 9.48 18.33
C LEU A 100 9.24 10.18 19.02
N GLU A 101 9.37 11.46 19.36
CA GLU A 101 8.26 12.22 19.94
C GLU A 101 7.13 12.43 18.93
N ALA A 102 7.46 12.71 17.67
CA ALA A 102 6.46 12.82 16.61
C ALA A 102 5.67 11.51 16.41
N LEU A 103 6.35 10.36 16.43
CA LEU A 103 5.73 9.04 16.33
C LEU A 103 4.75 8.78 17.47
N LYS A 104 5.02 9.25 18.70
CA LYS A 104 4.04 9.17 19.81
C LYS A 104 2.78 9.98 19.51
N GLY A 105 2.94 11.17 18.94
CA GLY A 105 1.82 12.01 18.51
C GLY A 105 0.97 11.33 17.45
N TYR A 106 1.59 10.80 16.38
CA TYR A 106 0.88 10.04 15.35
C TYR A 106 0.17 8.81 15.90
N LYS A 107 0.84 8.03 16.76
CA LYS A 107 0.24 6.87 17.41
C LYS A 107 -1.02 7.24 18.19
N TRP A 108 -1.03 8.37 18.90
CA TRP A 108 -2.22 8.83 19.62
C TRP A 108 -3.38 9.11 18.66
N TYR A 109 -3.14 9.80 17.55
CA TYR A 109 -4.18 10.09 16.54
C TYR A 109 -4.71 8.82 15.87
N ILE A 110 -3.82 7.91 15.47
CA ILE A 110 -4.18 6.65 14.82
C ILE A 110 -4.99 5.79 15.80
N THR A 111 -4.54 5.65 17.05
CA THR A 111 -5.29 4.92 18.08
C THR A 111 -6.71 5.47 18.26
N ARG A 112 -6.91 6.78 18.08
CA ARG A 112 -8.22 7.42 18.28
C ARG A 112 -9.13 7.35 17.05
N HIS A 113 -8.58 7.38 15.85
CA HIS A 113 -9.35 7.59 14.63
C HIS A 113 -9.23 6.46 13.59
N ALA A 114 -8.25 5.57 13.71
CA ALA A 114 -8.08 4.35 12.89
C ALA A 114 -7.39 3.25 13.72
N PRO A 115 -8.00 2.80 14.84
CA PRO A 115 -7.39 1.84 15.76
C PRO A 115 -6.99 0.50 15.12
N GLU A 116 -7.69 0.07 14.07
CA GLU A 116 -7.39 -1.11 13.25
C GLU A 116 -5.94 -1.11 12.72
N MET A 117 -5.43 0.07 12.35
CA MET A 117 -4.06 0.19 11.84
C MET A 117 -3.01 -0.07 12.92
N ILE A 118 -3.33 0.12 14.21
CA ILE A 118 -2.40 -0.20 15.29
C ILE A 118 -2.08 -1.69 15.30
N ASP A 119 -3.08 -2.54 15.09
CA ASP A 119 -2.91 -3.98 15.06
C ASP A 119 -2.24 -4.43 13.76
N PHE A 120 -2.59 -3.81 12.63
CA PHE A 120 -1.86 -4.00 11.37
C PHE A 120 -0.35 -3.72 11.53
N PHE A 121 0.03 -2.60 12.14
CA PHE A 121 1.44 -2.26 12.36
C PHE A 121 2.15 -3.22 13.32
N ARG A 122 1.46 -3.71 14.35
CA ARG A 122 1.99 -4.76 15.24
C ARG A 122 2.22 -6.06 14.48
N GLY A 123 1.27 -6.44 13.63
CA GLY A 123 1.37 -7.59 12.74
C GLY A 123 2.59 -7.49 11.84
N MET A 124 2.76 -6.35 11.15
CA MET A 124 3.92 -6.10 10.30
C MET A 124 5.24 -6.22 11.04
N ALA A 125 5.37 -5.62 12.22
CA ALA A 125 6.60 -5.69 13.01
C ALA A 125 6.92 -7.13 13.43
N GLN A 126 5.90 -7.90 13.86
CA GLN A 126 6.11 -9.30 14.22
C GLN A 126 6.43 -10.17 12.99
N GLY A 127 5.75 -9.97 11.87
CA GLY A 127 6.02 -10.71 10.62
C GLY A 127 7.41 -10.42 10.07
N ALA A 128 7.87 -9.17 10.14
CA ALA A 128 9.23 -8.82 9.78
C ALA A 128 10.26 -9.54 10.66
N LYS A 129 10.05 -9.53 11.98
CA LYS A 129 10.90 -10.23 12.95
C LYS A 129 10.97 -11.74 12.68
N ASP A 130 9.84 -12.37 12.44
CA ASP A 130 9.78 -13.81 12.15
C ASP A 130 10.38 -14.16 10.78
N ALA A 131 10.38 -13.21 9.84
CA ALA A 131 11.09 -13.27 8.57
C ALA A 131 12.60 -12.95 8.68
N GLY A 132 13.10 -12.68 9.89
CA GLY A 132 14.53 -12.44 10.16
C GLY A 132 14.99 -10.99 10.06
N VAL A 133 14.07 -10.02 9.91
CA VAL A 133 14.36 -8.58 9.82
C VAL A 133 13.99 -7.90 11.14
N SER A 134 14.88 -7.09 11.70
CA SER A 134 14.70 -6.53 13.05
C SER A 134 13.93 -5.20 13.03
N LEU A 135 12.75 -5.19 12.40
CA LEU A 135 11.87 -4.03 12.41
C LEU A 135 11.13 -3.89 13.76
N THR A 136 11.24 -2.70 14.35
CA THR A 136 10.47 -2.31 15.52
C THR A 136 9.09 -1.80 15.10
N TYR A 137 8.18 -1.68 16.05
CA TYR A 137 6.89 -1.03 15.82
C TYR A 137 7.08 0.42 15.35
N GLU A 138 8.09 1.11 15.87
CA GLU A 138 8.46 2.47 15.51
C GLU A 138 8.95 2.55 14.05
N HIS A 139 9.76 1.59 13.58
CA HIS A 139 10.15 1.52 12.16
C HIS A 139 8.93 1.40 11.25
N VAL A 140 7.99 0.51 11.61
CA VAL A 140 6.75 0.34 10.85
C VAL A 140 5.92 1.62 10.90
N LEU A 141 5.72 2.22 12.08
CA LEU A 141 4.91 3.43 12.20
C LEU A 141 5.50 4.60 11.40
N ALA A 142 6.82 4.75 11.39
CA ALA A 142 7.51 5.79 10.64
C ALA A 142 7.24 5.72 9.13
N GLN A 143 7.16 4.51 8.58
CA GLN A 143 6.83 4.28 7.17
C GLN A 143 5.50 4.93 6.74
N PHE A 144 4.54 5.03 7.66
CA PHE A 144 3.20 5.58 7.43
C PHE A 144 3.02 6.98 8.02
N CYS A 145 4.03 7.57 8.65
CA CYS A 145 3.85 8.79 9.45
C CYS A 145 4.88 9.88 9.15
N LEU A 146 6.12 9.50 8.87
CA LEU A 146 7.22 10.43 8.65
C LEU A 146 7.46 10.63 7.15
N GLY A 147 7.66 11.89 6.77
CA GLY A 147 8.10 12.22 5.42
C GLY A 147 9.57 11.87 5.22
N VAL A 148 9.97 11.69 3.97
CA VAL A 148 11.37 11.45 3.59
C VAL A 148 11.77 12.38 2.47
N LYS A 149 13.07 12.69 2.43
CA LYS A 149 13.72 13.35 1.31
C LYS A 149 15.01 12.61 1.01
N ASN A 150 15.27 12.31 -0.27
CA ASN A 150 16.48 11.61 -0.71
C ASN A 150 16.76 10.27 0.00
N GLY A 151 15.71 9.54 0.40
CA GLY A 151 15.83 8.24 1.08
C GLY A 151 16.01 8.31 2.60
N GLU A 152 16.05 9.50 3.20
CA GLU A 152 16.18 9.68 4.65
C GLU A 152 14.93 10.31 5.27
N TYR A 153 14.53 9.83 6.46
CA TYR A 153 13.46 10.49 7.22
C TYR A 153 13.90 11.88 7.60
N LEU A 154 12.99 12.82 7.45
CA LEU A 154 13.30 14.20 7.76
C LEU A 154 13.41 14.40 9.26
N GLU A 155 14.35 15.27 9.65
CA GLU A 155 14.37 15.77 11.01
C GLU A 155 13.05 16.47 11.30
N THR A 156 12.38 15.99 12.35
CA THR A 156 11.05 16.46 12.73
C THR A 156 11.19 17.17 14.07
N PRO A 157 10.99 18.50 14.13
CA PRO A 157 10.94 19.21 15.40
C PRO A 157 9.83 18.62 16.27
N SER A 158 10.10 18.41 17.56
CA SER A 158 9.12 17.84 18.49
C SER A 158 7.84 18.67 18.63
N ASP A 159 7.90 19.98 18.33
CA ASP A 159 6.78 20.93 18.36
C ASP A 159 6.10 21.14 16.99
N GLN A 160 6.70 20.65 15.90
CA GLN A 160 6.21 20.78 14.53
C GLN A 160 6.29 19.44 13.79
N PRO A 161 5.40 18.50 14.14
CA PRO A 161 5.27 17.27 13.40
C PRO A 161 4.72 17.52 12.01
N GLY A 162 5.48 17.15 11.00
CA GLY A 162 4.94 17.18 9.65
C GLY A 162 5.98 16.99 8.59
N TYR A 163 5.46 16.59 7.45
CA TYR A 163 6.13 16.58 6.14
C TYR A 163 7.08 17.78 5.97
N PRO A 164 8.18 17.61 5.21
CA PRO A 164 9.09 18.71 4.92
C PRO A 164 8.31 19.88 4.34
N GLU A 165 8.84 21.10 4.50
CA GLU A 165 8.46 22.19 3.61
C GLU A 165 8.59 21.68 2.17
N GLY A 166 7.52 21.84 1.37
CA GLY A 166 7.52 21.34 0.00
C GLY A 166 8.66 21.93 -0.78
N GLY A 167 9.43 21.06 -1.44
CA GLY A 167 10.24 21.49 -2.55
C GLY A 167 9.35 21.97 -3.70
N GLU A 168 9.92 22.80 -4.58
CA GLU A 168 9.27 23.21 -5.83
C GLU A 168 9.12 22.03 -6.84
N ASP A 169 9.65 20.85 -6.50
CA ASP A 169 9.56 19.63 -7.29
C ASP A 169 8.15 19.02 -7.17
N LEU A 170 7.25 19.51 -8.01
CA LEU A 170 5.91 18.98 -8.18
C LEU A 170 5.96 17.61 -8.86
N GLU A 171 5.77 16.52 -8.12
CA GLU A 171 5.37 15.24 -8.71
C GLU A 171 4.02 15.43 -9.41
N LYS A 172 3.96 15.12 -10.71
CA LYS A 172 2.81 15.42 -11.58
C LYS A 172 1.86 14.21 -11.71
N CYS A 173 1.32 13.72 -10.62
CA CYS A 173 0.27 12.70 -10.71
C CYS A 173 -1.02 13.30 -11.32
N GLY A 174 -1.75 12.51 -12.11
CA GLY A 174 -2.98 12.92 -12.77
C GLY A 174 -4.12 11.96 -12.48
N SER A 175 -5.35 12.46 -12.42
CA SER A 175 -6.53 11.59 -12.32
C SER A 175 -7.69 12.10 -13.15
N CYS A 176 -8.60 11.20 -13.50
CA CYS A 176 -9.89 11.55 -14.06
C CYS A 176 -10.99 10.63 -13.54
N ALA A 177 -12.21 11.16 -13.51
CA ALA A 177 -13.42 10.41 -13.22
C ALA A 177 -14.53 10.86 -14.18
N ALA A 178 -15.27 9.91 -14.73
CA ALA A 178 -16.40 10.13 -15.62
C ALA A 178 -17.57 9.22 -15.21
N TRP A 179 -18.80 9.75 -15.22
CA TRP A 179 -20.02 9.00 -14.90
C TRP A 179 -21.25 9.63 -15.56
N GLY A 180 -22.42 8.99 -15.41
CA GLY A 180 -23.67 9.52 -15.95
C GLY A 180 -23.65 9.62 -17.47
N THR A 181 -24.02 10.77 -18.02
CA THR A 181 -24.05 10.96 -19.49
C THR A 181 -22.66 11.02 -20.12
N ALA A 182 -21.58 11.14 -19.33
CA ALA A 182 -20.21 11.07 -19.83
C ALA A 182 -19.75 9.64 -20.13
N THR A 183 -20.48 8.60 -19.67
CA THR A 183 -20.16 7.19 -19.92
C THR A 183 -21.32 6.50 -20.63
N LYS A 184 -21.01 5.46 -21.42
CA LYS A 184 -22.00 4.78 -22.28
C LYS A 184 -23.19 4.20 -21.51
N ASP A 185 -22.97 3.75 -20.27
CA ASP A 185 -23.97 3.07 -19.45
C ASP A 185 -24.25 3.79 -18.12
N GLY A 186 -23.78 5.04 -17.95
CA GLY A 186 -23.99 5.81 -16.72
C GLY A 186 -23.06 5.45 -15.57
N LYS A 187 -22.25 4.40 -15.68
CA LYS A 187 -21.38 3.93 -14.59
C LYS A 187 -20.15 4.81 -14.44
N VAL A 188 -19.57 4.76 -13.24
CA VAL A 188 -18.32 5.44 -12.94
C VAL A 188 -17.14 4.74 -13.63
N ILE A 189 -16.31 5.54 -14.27
CA ILE A 189 -14.98 5.16 -14.77
C ILE A 189 -14.02 6.12 -14.11
N THR A 190 -12.97 5.59 -13.50
CA THR A 190 -11.89 6.41 -12.96
C THR A 190 -10.56 5.93 -13.50
N ALA A 191 -9.59 6.83 -13.61
CA ALA A 191 -8.22 6.49 -13.93
C ALA A 191 -7.28 7.42 -13.17
N GLY A 192 -6.12 6.89 -12.81
CA GLY A 192 -5.02 7.65 -12.22
C GLY A 192 -3.72 7.30 -12.94
N SER A 193 -2.86 8.30 -13.10
CA SER A 193 -1.45 8.13 -13.42
C SER A 193 -0.62 8.64 -12.25
N SER A 194 0.41 7.89 -11.89
CA SER A 194 1.41 8.32 -10.94
C SER A 194 2.67 8.64 -11.72
N ASP A 195 3.25 9.81 -11.47
CA ASP A 195 4.56 10.17 -11.98
C ASP A 195 5.55 9.90 -10.84
N GLY A 196 6.40 8.88 -11.00
CA GLY A 196 7.33 8.46 -9.93
C GLY A 196 8.34 7.44 -10.42
N ASN A 197 9.36 7.19 -9.60
CA ASN A 197 10.31 6.11 -9.84
C ASN A 197 9.69 4.81 -9.31
N ASP A 198 9.14 3.97 -10.21
CA ASP A 198 8.34 2.77 -9.91
C ASP A 198 9.17 1.58 -9.34
N HIS A 199 10.17 1.87 -8.52
CA HIS A 199 10.98 0.82 -7.90
C HIS A 199 10.18 0.12 -6.79
N PHE A 200 10.06 -1.21 -6.91
CA PHE A 200 9.49 -2.12 -5.91
C PHE A 200 8.05 -1.81 -5.49
N ASN A 201 7.18 -1.65 -6.49
CA ASN A 201 5.74 -1.53 -6.29
C ASN A 201 5.06 -2.90 -6.30
N VAL A 202 4.00 -3.04 -5.52
CA VAL A 202 3.12 -4.21 -5.46
C VAL A 202 1.67 -3.80 -5.74
N THR A 203 0.82 -4.78 -6.02
CA THR A 203 -0.63 -4.67 -5.88
C THR A 203 -0.99 -5.31 -4.56
N ILE A 204 -1.73 -4.63 -3.69
CA ILE A 204 -2.24 -5.24 -2.45
C ILE A 204 -3.71 -5.54 -2.63
N ILE A 205 -4.13 -6.76 -2.29
CA ILE A 205 -5.52 -7.19 -2.22
C ILE A 205 -5.78 -7.67 -0.80
N CYS A 206 -6.78 -7.10 -0.12
CA CYS A 206 -7.09 -7.40 1.27
C CYS A 206 -8.49 -7.97 1.43
N PHE A 207 -8.61 -9.02 2.25
CA PHE A 207 -9.86 -9.69 2.64
C PHE A 207 -9.97 -9.69 4.16
N PRO A 208 -10.31 -8.55 4.79
CA PRO A 208 -10.37 -8.46 6.24
C PRO A 208 -11.56 -9.26 6.79
N ASP A 209 -11.44 -9.71 8.04
CA ASP A 209 -12.55 -10.37 8.77
C ASP A 209 -13.73 -9.40 9.02
N GLU A 210 -13.42 -8.13 9.23
CA GLU A 210 -14.38 -7.04 9.40
C GLU A 210 -14.14 -5.93 8.37
N GLY A 211 -15.22 -5.31 7.87
CA GLY A 211 -15.14 -4.25 6.87
C GLY A 211 -15.30 -4.76 5.43
N ASN A 212 -14.57 -4.14 4.49
CA ASN A 212 -14.75 -4.35 3.06
C ASN A 212 -13.47 -4.94 2.45
N ALA A 213 -13.60 -5.90 1.54
CA ALA A 213 -12.46 -6.31 0.74
C ALA A 213 -12.03 -5.16 -0.19
N TYR A 214 -10.72 -4.96 -0.35
CA TYR A 214 -10.20 -3.83 -1.12
C TYR A 214 -8.91 -4.17 -1.88
N ILE A 215 -8.60 -3.35 -2.89
CA ILE A 215 -7.41 -3.46 -3.71
C ILE A 215 -6.76 -2.09 -3.87
N HIS A 216 -5.42 -2.03 -3.86
CA HIS A 216 -4.62 -0.86 -4.23
C HIS A 216 -3.55 -1.23 -5.28
N SER A 217 -3.42 -0.44 -6.34
CA SER A 217 -2.38 -0.65 -7.35
C SER A 217 -2.11 0.57 -8.24
N PRO A 218 -0.82 0.96 -8.44
CA PRO A 218 0.36 0.58 -7.65
C PRO A 218 0.31 0.94 -6.15
N TYR A 219 1.07 0.18 -5.36
CA TYR A 219 1.37 0.45 -3.96
C TYR A 219 2.88 0.28 -3.72
N TYR A 220 3.55 1.24 -3.09
CA TYR A 220 4.96 1.10 -2.73
C TYR A 220 5.14 0.04 -1.65
N ALA A 221 6.02 -0.95 -1.86
CA ALA A 221 6.20 -2.03 -0.88
C ALA A 221 6.61 -1.50 0.50
N VAL A 222 7.54 -0.56 0.53
CA VAL A 222 8.17 -0.04 1.76
C VAL A 222 8.49 1.45 1.65
N GLY A 223 8.87 2.02 2.79
CA GLY A 223 9.38 3.38 2.88
C GLY A 223 8.29 4.47 2.89
N PRO A 224 8.70 5.73 2.92
CA PRO A 224 7.84 6.91 3.11
C PRO A 224 6.80 7.10 2.02
N TRP A 225 6.98 6.50 0.86
CA TRP A 225 6.07 6.62 -0.27
C TRP A 225 4.85 5.70 -0.11
N VAL A 226 4.89 4.77 0.84
CA VAL A 226 3.71 4.06 1.37
C VAL A 226 2.72 5.08 1.96
N SER A 227 3.24 6.06 2.69
CA SER A 227 2.50 7.16 3.32
C SER A 227 1.75 8.05 2.31
N ALA A 228 2.20 8.07 1.04
CA ALA A 228 1.55 8.81 -0.04
C ALA A 228 0.24 8.17 -0.54
N GLY A 229 -0.15 7.01 0.02
CA GLY A 229 -1.35 6.28 -0.37
C GLY A 229 -1.16 5.57 -1.70
N GLY A 230 -1.47 4.27 -1.75
CA GLY A 230 -1.50 3.54 -3.02
C GLY A 230 -2.41 4.24 -4.04
N HIS A 231 -1.86 4.55 -5.20
CA HIS A 231 -2.57 5.13 -6.34
C HIS A 231 -2.94 3.99 -7.26
N SER A 232 -4.17 3.64 -7.64
CA SER A 232 -5.49 3.96 -7.10
C SER A 232 -6.01 2.76 -6.30
N GLY A 233 -7.13 2.93 -5.58
CA GLY A 233 -7.76 1.83 -4.85
C GLY A 233 -9.26 1.72 -5.07
N MET A 234 -9.82 0.55 -4.83
CA MET A 234 -11.27 0.35 -4.77
C MET A 234 -11.65 -0.75 -3.79
N ASN A 235 -12.90 -0.73 -3.31
CA ASN A 235 -13.43 -1.78 -2.45
C ASN A 235 -14.59 -2.56 -3.11
N ASP A 236 -14.99 -3.64 -2.45
CA ASP A 236 -16.06 -4.55 -2.89
C ASP A 236 -17.47 -3.92 -2.88
N LYS A 237 -17.63 -2.71 -2.32
CA LYS A 237 -18.85 -1.90 -2.39
C LYS A 237 -18.86 -0.92 -3.56
N GLY A 238 -17.80 -0.90 -4.36
CA GLY A 238 -17.67 -0.03 -5.52
C GLY A 238 -17.28 1.42 -5.18
N LEU A 239 -16.80 1.67 -3.96
CA LEU A 239 -16.10 2.91 -3.65
C LEU A 239 -14.76 2.87 -4.37
N VAL A 240 -14.44 3.94 -5.09
CA VAL A 240 -13.17 4.10 -5.78
C VAL A 240 -12.45 5.32 -5.24
N TYR A 241 -11.20 5.13 -4.89
CA TYR A 241 -10.28 6.17 -4.45
C TYR A 241 -9.23 6.38 -5.53
N VAL A 242 -9.20 7.58 -6.10
CA VAL A 242 -8.14 7.99 -7.01
C VAL A 242 -7.44 9.21 -6.44
N HIS A 243 -6.19 9.00 -6.07
CA HIS A 243 -5.30 10.04 -5.58
C HIS A 243 -4.58 10.72 -6.74
N HIS A 244 -4.32 12.02 -6.59
CA HIS A 244 -3.32 12.73 -7.37
C HIS A 244 -2.55 13.62 -6.40
N GLY A 245 -1.23 13.46 -6.36
CA GLY A 245 -0.25 14.10 -5.47
C GLY A 245 -0.81 15.16 -4.53
N VAL A 246 -0.88 14.85 -3.23
CA VAL A 246 -1.13 15.87 -2.21
C VAL A 246 0.14 16.67 -1.96
N THR A 247 0.52 17.55 -2.88
CA THR A 247 1.35 18.68 -2.47
C THR A 247 0.46 19.70 -1.77
N GLN A 248 0.34 19.53 -0.45
CA GLN A 248 0.44 20.62 0.52
C GLN A 248 -0.58 21.78 0.44
N THR A 249 -1.85 21.51 0.16
CA THR A 249 -2.90 22.55 0.20
C THR A 249 -2.94 23.33 1.53
N ALA A 250 -2.58 22.71 2.66
CA ALA A 250 -2.48 23.41 3.94
C ALA A 250 -1.26 24.37 4.01
N GLN A 251 -0.09 23.95 3.52
CA GLN A 251 1.13 24.77 3.57
C GLN A 251 1.07 25.91 2.54
N SER A 252 0.49 25.68 1.36
CA SER A 252 0.22 26.73 0.36
C SER A 252 -0.77 27.79 0.88
N MET A 253 -1.51 27.49 1.94
CA MET A 253 -2.38 28.41 2.68
C MET A 253 -1.71 29.03 3.92
N GLY A 254 -0.39 28.89 4.06
CA GLY A 254 0.39 29.42 5.20
C GLY A 254 0.05 28.74 6.53
N LYS A 255 -0.54 27.54 6.53
CA LYS A 255 -0.81 26.77 7.74
C LYS A 255 0.38 25.88 8.05
N LYS A 256 0.81 25.90 9.30
CA LYS A 256 1.80 24.94 9.82
C LYS A 256 1.19 23.53 9.82
N PRO A 257 1.92 22.50 9.36
CA PRO A 257 1.53 21.11 9.52
C PRO A 257 1.20 20.78 10.99
N ARG A 258 0.29 19.83 11.19
CA ARG A 258 -0.05 19.29 12.51
C ARG A 258 -0.19 17.77 12.40
N TYR A 259 -0.12 17.09 13.55
CA TYR A 259 -0.48 15.68 13.66
C TYR A 259 -1.89 15.43 13.09
N GLY A 260 -2.04 14.29 12.42
CA GLY A 260 -3.31 13.84 11.86
C GLY A 260 -3.18 12.42 11.34
N ILE A 261 -4.31 11.88 10.87
CA ILE A 261 -4.32 10.63 10.12
C ILE A 261 -3.93 10.95 8.68
N GLN A 262 -2.95 10.20 8.18
CA GLN A 262 -2.54 10.30 6.79
C GLN A 262 -3.58 9.68 5.85
N SER A 263 -3.60 10.14 4.60
CA SER A 263 -4.65 9.75 3.64
C SER A 263 -4.68 8.24 3.41
N ASP A 264 -3.53 7.59 3.35
CA ASP A 264 -3.37 6.15 3.17
C ASP A 264 -4.03 5.33 4.29
N ILE A 265 -3.88 5.76 5.54
CA ILE A 265 -4.57 5.19 6.69
C ILE A 265 -6.07 5.47 6.58
N ALA A 266 -6.46 6.70 6.24
CA ALA A 266 -7.87 7.09 6.16
C ALA A 266 -8.68 6.33 5.10
N ILE A 267 -8.04 5.88 4.00
CA ILE A 267 -8.73 5.12 2.93
C ILE A 267 -8.96 3.66 3.31
N ARG A 268 -8.19 3.15 4.27
CA ARG A 268 -8.30 1.77 4.76
C ARG A 268 -9.37 1.60 5.84
N HIS A 269 -9.83 2.73 6.41
CA HIS A 269 -10.98 2.84 7.29
C HIS A 269 -12.29 2.93 6.48
#